data_AF-A0A917SQB7-F1
#
_entry.id   AF-A0A917SQB7-F1
#
_cell.length_a   1.000
_cell.length_b   1.000
_cell.length_c   1.000
_cell.angle_alpha   90.00
_cell.angle_beta   90.00
_cell.angle_gamma   90.00
#
_symmetry.space_group_name_H-M   'P 1'
#
loop_
_entity.id
_entity.type
_entity.pdbx_description
1 polymer ?
#
loop_
_entity_poly.entity_id
_entity_poly.type
_entity_poly.pdbx_seq_one_letter_code
_entity_poly.pdbx_strand_id
1 'polypeptide(L)'
;MADVTGPIQTLPGAGHAVPPGTMCDDHPDRPAVARIQGETDSFGAELIDCCAECRDALRTSIRAPQDGWCDWCKTVAEDVRDHRDFEEGSSGPVYSVCAGCRVREQQRLEREDIYYD
;
A
#
# COMPACT_ATOMS: atom_id res chain seq x y z
N MET A 1 -15.89 -10.21 -15.51
CA MET A 1 -15.09 -11.19 -14.76
C MET A 1 -14.11 -10.37 -13.95
N ALA A 2 -13.99 -10.63 -12.63
CA ALA A 2 -12.96 -9.97 -11.84
C ALA A 2 -11.61 -10.44 -12.39
N ASP A 3 -10.80 -9.53 -12.90
CA ASP A 3 -9.43 -9.86 -13.31
C ASP A 3 -8.69 -10.36 -12.07
N VAL A 4 -8.26 -11.62 -12.11
CA VAL A 4 -7.39 -12.19 -11.09
C VAL A 4 -6.04 -11.52 -11.27
N THR A 5 -5.80 -10.44 -10.54
CA THR A 5 -4.46 -9.89 -10.38
C THR A 5 -3.65 -10.98 -9.69
N GLY A 6 -2.57 -11.45 -10.32
CA GLY A 6 -1.63 -12.40 -9.71
C GLY A 6 -1.04 -11.85 -8.40
N PRO A 7 0.01 -12.48 -7.82
CA PRO A 7 0.59 -11.99 -6.57
C PRO A 7 0.94 -10.51 -6.71
N ILE A 8 0.23 -9.66 -5.96
CA ILE A 8 0.26 -8.23 -6.21
C ILE A 8 1.58 -7.68 -5.68
N GLN A 9 2.29 -6.94 -6.54
CA GLN A 9 3.61 -6.38 -6.24
C GLN A 9 3.53 -4.97 -5.67
N THR A 10 2.37 -4.34 -5.83
CA THR A 10 2.10 -2.98 -5.40
C THR A 10 1.53 -2.96 -3.97
N LEU A 11 1.71 -1.83 -3.28
CA LEU A 11 1.19 -1.59 -1.94
C LEU A 11 -0.18 -0.88 -1.98
N PRO A 12 -0.92 -0.88 -0.85
CA PRO A 12 -2.10 -0.04 -0.68
C PRO A 12 -1.87 1.40 -1.12
N GLY A 13 -2.83 1.96 -1.86
CA GLY A 13 -2.76 3.27 -2.49
C GLY A 13 -2.21 3.29 -3.92
N ALA A 14 -1.74 2.17 -4.45
CA ALA A 14 -1.33 2.07 -5.85
C ALA A 14 -2.52 2.29 -6.80
N GLY A 15 -2.26 2.95 -7.94
CA GLY A 15 -3.28 3.23 -8.95
C GLY A 15 -3.33 2.16 -10.04
N HIS A 16 -4.52 1.83 -10.49
CA HIS A 16 -4.80 0.85 -11.55
C HIS A 16 -5.68 1.46 -12.64
N ALA A 17 -5.73 0.81 -13.81
CA ALA A 17 -6.61 1.23 -14.90
C ALA A 17 -8.08 1.02 -14.52
N VAL A 18 -8.91 2.04 -14.74
CA VAL A 18 -10.36 1.98 -14.53
C VAL A 18 -11.01 1.33 -15.77
N PRO A 19 -11.78 0.25 -15.62
CA PRO A 19 -12.53 -0.31 -16.73
C PRO A 19 -13.54 0.70 -17.29
N PRO A 20 -13.78 0.70 -18.61
CA PRO A 20 -14.75 1.62 -19.22
C PRO A 20 -16.16 1.44 -18.64
N GLY A 21 -16.81 2.54 -18.29
CA GLY A 21 -18.20 2.55 -17.80
C GLY A 21 -18.38 2.19 -16.33
N THR A 22 -17.28 2.01 -15.58
CA THR A 22 -17.33 1.77 -14.14
C THR A 22 -17.79 3.02 -13.36
N MET A 23 -18.64 2.80 -12.35
CA MET A 23 -19.12 3.83 -11.44
C MET A 23 -18.31 3.82 -10.14
N CYS A 24 -18.34 4.92 -9.40
CA CYS A 24 -17.72 4.98 -8.08
C CYS A 24 -18.45 4.06 -7.09
N ASP A 25 -17.69 3.33 -6.28
CA ASP A 25 -18.24 2.38 -5.31
C ASP A 25 -19.08 3.08 -4.23
N ASP A 26 -18.63 4.23 -3.74
CA ASP A 26 -19.36 5.04 -2.74
C ASP A 26 -20.44 5.94 -3.35
N HIS A 27 -20.29 6.29 -4.63
CA HIS A 27 -21.19 7.21 -5.35
C HIS A 27 -21.63 6.58 -6.68
N PRO A 28 -22.63 5.67 -6.66
CA PRO A 28 -23.04 4.93 -7.85
C PRO A 28 -23.57 5.80 -9.00
N ASP A 29 -23.93 7.05 -8.71
CA ASP A 29 -24.37 8.08 -9.66
C ASP A 29 -23.22 8.79 -10.39
N ARG A 30 -21.96 8.55 -10.00
CA ARG A 30 -20.79 9.24 -10.54
C ARG A 30 -19.83 8.25 -11.22
N PRO A 31 -19.26 8.59 -12.39
CA PRO A 31 -18.28 7.74 -13.05
C PRO A 31 -16.98 7.66 -12.22
N ALA A 32 -16.38 6.47 -12.18
CA ALA A 32 -15.06 6.28 -11.59
C ALA A 32 -13.99 6.92 -12.49
N VAL A 33 -13.08 7.67 -11.88
CA VAL A 33 -11.94 8.32 -12.57
C VAL A 33 -10.60 7.75 -12.13
N ALA A 34 -10.58 6.96 -11.06
CA ALA A 34 -9.41 6.26 -10.57
C ALA A 34 -9.82 4.92 -9.95
N ARG A 35 -8.97 3.92 -10.11
CA ARG A 35 -9.05 2.65 -9.38
C ARG A 35 -7.85 2.59 -8.46
N ILE A 36 -8.08 2.47 -7.15
CA ILE A 36 -7.03 2.51 -6.14
C ILE A 36 -7.01 1.18 -5.41
N GLN A 37 -5.81 0.65 -5.18
CA GLN A 37 -5.60 -0.53 -4.36
C GLN A 37 -5.91 -0.22 -2.89
N GLY A 38 -6.87 -0.96 -2.32
CA GLY A 38 -7.21 -0.93 -0.90
C GLY A 38 -6.28 -1.85 -0.10
N GLU A 39 -6.86 -2.59 0.85
CA GLU A 39 -6.11 -3.58 1.64
C GLU A 39 -5.43 -4.60 0.73
N THR A 40 -4.22 -5.01 1.12
CA THR A 40 -3.39 -5.96 0.38
C THR A 40 -2.93 -7.05 1.30
N ASP A 41 -3.19 -8.29 0.92
CA ASP A 41 -2.79 -9.47 1.67
C ASP A 41 -2.08 -10.49 0.76
N SER A 42 -1.78 -11.66 1.31
CA SER A 42 -1.12 -12.75 0.58
C SER A 42 -1.98 -13.36 -0.53
N PHE A 43 -3.29 -13.07 -0.58
CA PHE A 43 -4.24 -13.63 -1.54
C PHE A 43 -4.66 -12.64 -2.63
N GLY A 44 -4.39 -11.35 -2.46
CA GLY A 44 -4.62 -10.35 -3.49
C GLY A 44 -4.71 -8.95 -2.93
N ALA A 45 -5.45 -8.10 -3.63
CA ALA A 45 -5.81 -6.80 -3.10
C ALA A 45 -7.22 -6.42 -3.50
N GLU A 46 -7.82 -5.61 -2.64
CA GLU A 46 -9.02 -4.88 -2.96
C GLU A 46 -8.71 -3.79 -4.01
N LEU A 47 -9.62 -3.60 -4.97
CA LEU A 47 -9.55 -2.53 -5.95
C LEU A 47 -10.81 -1.67 -5.82
N ILE A 48 -10.62 -0.42 -5.41
CA ILE A 48 -11.69 0.53 -5.11
C ILE A 48 -11.83 1.50 -6.29
N ASP A 49 -13.00 1.53 -6.89
CA ASP A 49 -13.34 2.44 -7.98
C ASP A 49 -13.86 3.77 -7.43
N CYS A 50 -13.11 4.84 -7.70
CA CYS A 50 -13.26 6.12 -7.04
C CYS A 50 -13.65 7.22 -8.04
N CYS A 51 -14.64 8.04 -7.67
CA CYS A 51 -14.77 9.38 -8.24
C CYS A 51 -13.64 10.29 -7.72
N ALA A 52 -13.51 11.50 -8.27
CA ALA A 52 -12.40 12.41 -7.92
C ALA A 52 -12.35 12.73 -6.42
N GLU A 53 -13.52 12.94 -5.80
CA GLU A 53 -13.65 13.21 -4.36
C GLU A 53 -13.17 12.02 -3.51
N CYS A 54 -13.69 10.81 -3.76
CA CYS A 54 -13.27 9.61 -3.05
C CYS A 54 -11.77 9.33 -3.22
N ARG A 55 -11.24 9.53 -4.43
CA ARG A 55 -9.81 9.36 -4.71
C ARG A 55 -8.96 10.27 -3.83
N ASP A 56 -9.35 11.54 -3.72
CA ASP A 56 -8.58 12.53 -2.97
C ASP A 56 -8.70 12.30 -1.46
N ALA A 57 -9.88 11.85 -0.99
CA ALA A 57 -10.09 11.41 0.39
C ALA A 57 -9.21 10.20 0.75
N LEU A 58 -9.23 9.15 -0.08
CA LEU A 58 -8.40 7.94 0.12
C LEU A 58 -6.90 8.25 0.09
N ARG A 59 -6.44 9.07 -0.86
CA ARG A 59 -5.03 9.47 -0.90
C ARG A 59 -4.63 10.27 0.34
N THR A 60 -5.54 11.05 0.89
CA THR A 60 -5.30 11.80 2.12
C THR A 60 -5.22 10.86 3.32
N SER A 61 -6.13 9.88 3.44
CA SER A 61 -6.12 8.93 4.55
C SER A 61 -4.90 8.01 4.54
N ILE A 62 -4.47 7.53 3.36
CA ILE A 62 -3.28 6.67 3.20
C ILE A 62 -1.98 7.43 3.55
N ARG A 63 -1.94 8.74 3.27
CA ARG A 63 -0.76 9.58 3.58
C ARG A 63 -0.75 10.08 5.01
N ALA A 64 -1.90 10.11 5.68
CA ALA A 64 -1.99 10.54 7.06
C ALA A 64 -1.15 9.60 7.93
N PRO A 65 -0.32 10.14 8.84
CA PRO A 65 0.38 9.31 9.80
C PRO A 65 -0.67 8.60 10.67
N GLN A 66 -0.46 7.31 10.89
CA GLN A 66 -1.32 6.50 11.75
C GLN A 66 -0.47 5.82 12.82
N ASP A 67 -0.95 5.91 14.05
CA ASP A 67 -0.37 5.16 15.15
C ASP A 67 -0.91 3.73 15.10
N GLY A 68 -0.04 2.75 15.33
CA GLY A 68 -0.42 1.37 15.17
C GLY A 68 0.59 0.41 15.77
N TRP A 69 0.28 -0.88 15.67
CA TRP A 69 1.20 -1.94 16.02
C TRP A 69 2.27 -2.10 14.93
N CYS A 70 3.55 -2.03 15.31
CA CYS A 70 4.63 -2.31 14.39
C CYS A 70 5.07 -3.77 14.46
N ASP A 71 5.06 -4.45 13.32
CA ASP A 71 5.43 -5.86 13.20
C ASP A 71 6.92 -6.13 13.41
N TRP A 72 7.78 -5.13 13.28
CA TRP A 72 9.23 -5.33 13.42
C TRP A 72 9.71 -5.11 14.85
N CYS A 73 9.30 -4.01 15.49
CA CYS A 73 9.66 -3.75 16.88
C CYS A 73 8.68 -4.33 17.90
N LYS A 74 7.52 -4.84 17.45
CA LYS A 74 6.49 -5.47 18.29
C LYS A 74 5.99 -4.54 19.40
N THR A 75 5.80 -3.26 19.06
CA THR A 75 5.25 -2.24 19.97
C THR A 75 4.27 -1.34 19.22
N VAL A 76 3.43 -0.61 19.97
CA VAL A 76 2.67 0.52 19.42
C VAL A 76 3.67 1.65 19.10
N ALA A 77 3.57 2.21 17.90
CA ALA A 77 4.47 3.25 17.40
C ALA A 77 3.71 4.23 16.51
N GLU A 78 4.31 5.39 16.29
CA GLU A 78 3.80 6.44 15.41
C GLU A 78 4.21 6.19 13.94
N ASP A 79 3.41 6.71 13.01
CA ASP A 79 3.62 6.63 11.55
C ASP A 79 3.93 5.19 11.07
N VAL A 80 3.05 4.26 11.44
CA VAL A 80 3.04 2.89 10.95
C VAL A 80 2.44 2.87 9.55
N ARG A 81 3.15 2.21 8.62
CA ARG A 81 2.73 2.07 7.23
C ARG A 81 3.04 0.68 6.69
N ASP A 82 2.32 0.31 5.65
CA ASP A 82 2.59 -0.90 4.89
C ASP A 82 3.99 -0.85 4.28
N HIS A 83 4.73 -1.93 4.47
CA HIS A 83 6.11 -2.06 4.08
C HIS A 83 6.42 -3.51 3.70
N ARG A 84 7.31 -3.70 2.73
CA ARG A 84 7.79 -5.03 2.31
C ARG A 84 9.27 -5.16 2.60
N ASP A 85 9.66 -6.33 3.07
CA ASP A 85 11.06 -6.71 3.16
C ASP A 85 11.57 -7.04 1.75
N PHE A 86 12.62 -6.33 1.30
CA PHE A 86 13.19 -6.55 -0.01
C PHE A 86 13.84 -7.93 -0.16
N GLU A 87 14.33 -8.53 0.94
CA GLU A 87 14.97 -9.85 0.95
C GLU A 87 13.96 -10.98 0.72
N GLU A 88 12.70 -10.77 1.10
CA GLU A 88 11.59 -11.71 0.84
C GLU A 88 10.98 -11.55 -0.57
N GLY A 89 11.49 -10.58 -1.33
CA GLY A 89 11.10 -10.31 -2.71
C GLY A 89 9.84 -9.45 -2.84
N SER A 90 9.63 -8.93 -4.05
CA SER A 90 8.57 -7.96 -4.35
C SER A 90 7.15 -8.51 -4.31
N SER A 91 6.96 -9.80 -4.04
CA SER A 91 5.66 -10.46 -3.85
C SER A 91 5.52 -11.06 -2.45
N GLY A 92 6.44 -10.74 -1.53
CA GLY A 92 6.42 -11.19 -0.15
C GLY A 92 5.30 -10.56 0.70
N PRO A 93 5.19 -10.96 1.98
CA PRO A 93 4.21 -10.42 2.93
C PRO A 93 4.31 -8.90 3.07
N VAL A 94 3.16 -8.27 3.33
CA VAL A 94 3.08 -6.85 3.70
C VAL A 94 3.08 -6.76 5.22
N TYR A 95 3.98 -5.94 5.77
CA TYR A 95 4.11 -5.69 7.20
C TYR A 95 3.67 -4.28 7.55
N SER A 96 3.10 -4.11 8.74
CA SER A 96 2.87 -2.80 9.34
C SER A 96 4.14 -2.33 10.05
N VAL A 97 4.84 -1.34 9.49
CA VAL A 97 6.18 -0.92 9.96
C VAL A 97 6.23 0.57 10.27
N CYS A 98 6.68 0.91 11.47
CA CYS A 98 6.85 2.30 11.90
C CYS A 98 8.01 3.00 11.19
N ALA A 99 7.99 4.34 11.16
CA ALA A 99 9.05 5.15 10.57
C ALA A 99 10.45 4.80 11.12
N GLY A 100 10.58 4.59 12.44
CA GLY A 100 11.87 4.27 13.06
C GLY A 100 12.45 2.90 12.65
N CYS A 101 11.59 1.93 12.33
CA CYS A 101 12.01 0.64 11.81
C CYS A 101 12.46 0.74 10.34
N ARG A 102 11.70 1.46 9.50
CA ARG A 102 12.04 1.72 8.10
C ARG A 102 13.38 2.46 7.96
N VAL A 103 13.65 3.45 8.81
CA VAL A 103 14.94 4.16 8.83
C VAL A 103 16.09 3.25 9.21
N ARG A 104 15.91 2.35 10.20
CA ARG A 104 16.97 1.40 10.60
C ARG A 104 17.31 0.40 9.51
N GLU A 105 16.31 -0.07 8.78
CA GLU A 105 16.53 -0.91 7.61
C GLU A 105 17.28 -0.15 6.52
N GLN A 106 16.85 1.07 6.18
CA GLN A 106 17.55 1.90 5.20
C GLN A 106 19.03 2.10 5.57
N GLN A 107 19.32 2.41 6.84
CA GLN A 107 20.70 2.55 7.33
C GLN A 107 21.49 1.23 7.27
N ARG A 108 20.84 0.07 7.43
CA ARG A 108 21.48 -1.24 7.23
C ARG A 108 21.84 -1.43 5.76
N LEU A 109 20.90 -1.18 4.86
CA LEU A 109 21.08 -1.31 3.41
C LEU A 109 22.18 -0.40 2.90
N GLU A 110 22.20 0.87 3.31
CA GLU A 110 23.26 1.82 2.95
C GLU A 110 24.65 1.35 3.41
N ARG A 111 24.76 0.70 4.59
CA ARG A 111 26.04 0.14 5.06
C ARG A 111 26.47 -1.08 4.25
N GLU A 112 25.51 -1.92 3.84
CA GLU A 112 25.79 -3.09 3.02
C GLU A 112 26.21 -2.69 1.60
N ASP A 113 25.53 -1.71 1.00
CA ASP A 113 25.88 -1.13 -0.31
C ASP A 113 27.33 -0.62 -0.33
N ILE A 114 27.72 0.19 0.66
CA ILE A 114 29.09 0.67 0.83
C ILE A 114 30.12 -0.47 1.01
N TYR A 115 29.73 -1.60 1.58
CA TYR A 115 30.65 -2.73 1.79
C TYR A 115 30.92 -3.52 0.51
N TYR A 116 29.96 -3.55 -0.42
CA TYR A 116 30.06 -4.33 -1.65
C TYR A 116 30.50 -3.52 -2.88
N ASP A 117 30.58 -2.18 -2.78
CA ASP A 117 31.21 -1.27 -3.74
C ASP A 117 32.76 -1.24 -3.62
#